data_AF-A0A960B9Z6-F1
#
_entry.id   AF-A0A960B9Z6-F1
#
_cell.length_a   1.000
_cell.length_b   1.000
_cell.length_c   1.000
_cell.angle_alpha   90.00
_cell.angle_beta   90.00
_cell.angle_gamma   90.00
#
_symmetry.space_group_name_H-M   'P 1'
#
loop_
_entity.id
_entity.type
_entity.pdbx_description
1 polymer ?
#
loop_
_entity_poly.entity_id
_entity_poly.type
_entity_poly.pdbx_seq_one_letter_code
_entity_poly.pdbx_strand_id
1 'polypeptide(L)'
;MTTTTKPAARTAKPLPGADFFTLGADIADTKAPGGPIDKKWSTRQFEAKLVNPANRRKLTVIIVGTGLAGGAAAASLGEAGYNVLNFCYQDSPRRAHSIAAQGGINAAKNYRNDNDSTYRLFYDTVKGGD
;
A
#
# COMPACT_ATOMS: atom_id res chain seq x y z
N MET A 1 -16.34 2.09 -16.00
CA MET A 1 -16.06 0.71 -16.46
C MET A 1 -14.64 0.63 -16.99
N THR A 2 -13.66 0.51 -16.10
CA THR A 2 -12.28 0.17 -16.46
C THR A 2 -12.04 -1.23 -15.93
N THR A 3 -12.36 -2.23 -16.76
CA THR A 3 -11.81 -3.57 -16.59
C THR A 3 -10.31 -3.45 -16.58
N THR A 4 -9.64 -4.04 -15.60
CA THR A 4 -8.18 -4.15 -15.59
C THR A 4 -7.80 -5.01 -16.79
N THR A 5 -7.54 -4.36 -17.92
CA THR A 5 -7.10 -5.06 -19.12
C THR A 5 -5.73 -5.63 -18.78
N LYS A 6 -5.63 -6.97 -18.76
CA LYS A 6 -4.32 -7.63 -18.74
C LYS A 6 -3.50 -6.98 -19.85
N PRO A 7 -2.31 -6.41 -19.57
CA PRO A 7 -1.52 -5.80 -20.62
C PRO A 7 -1.31 -6.85 -21.71
N ALA A 8 -1.53 -6.46 -22.97
CA ALA A 8 -1.29 -7.34 -24.10
C ALA A 8 0.15 -7.86 -23.98
N ALA A 9 0.34 -9.18 -24.11
CA ALA A 9 1.66 -9.78 -24.05
C ALA A 9 2.52 -9.13 -25.14
N ARG A 10 3.37 -8.16 -24.76
CA ARG A 10 4.40 -7.65 -25.66
C ARG A 10 5.26 -8.85 -26.00
N THR A 11 5.28 -9.24 -27.26
CA THR A 11 6.32 -10.12 -27.81
C THR A 11 7.65 -9.40 -27.63
N ALA A 12 8.27 -9.58 -26.47
CA ALA A 12 9.50 -8.92 -26.09
C ALA A 12 10.63 -9.46 -26.97
N LYS A 13 11.35 -8.54 -27.62
CA LYS A 13 12.64 -8.83 -28.25
C LYS A 13 13.55 -9.49 -27.19
N PRO A 14 14.37 -10.51 -27.55
CA PRO A 14 15.26 -11.15 -26.58
C PRO A 14 16.11 -10.09 -25.85
N LEU A 15 16.10 -10.13 -24.52
CA LEU A 15 16.90 -9.24 -23.70
C LEU A 15 18.39 -9.55 -23.90
N PRO A 16 19.28 -8.55 -23.97
CA PRO A 16 20.72 -8.79 -24.03
C PRO A 16 21.16 -9.62 -22.83
N GLY A 17 21.94 -10.69 -23.05
CA GLY A 17 22.46 -11.55 -21.98
C GLY A 17 21.49 -12.60 -21.45
N ALA A 18 20.52 -13.05 -22.25
CA ALA A 18 19.57 -14.11 -21.89
C ALA A 18 20.22 -15.44 -21.45
N ASP A 19 21.50 -15.65 -21.73
CA ASP A 19 22.26 -16.82 -21.27
C ASP A 19 22.63 -16.75 -19.77
N PHE A 20 22.56 -15.57 -19.14
CA PHE A 20 22.95 -15.34 -17.74
C PHE A 20 21.80 -15.42 -16.74
N PHE A 21 20.55 -15.52 -17.19
CA PHE A 21 19.38 -15.56 -16.31
C PHE A 21 18.21 -16.31 -16.93
N THR A 22 17.34 -16.84 -16.09
CA THR A 22 16.04 -17.38 -16.49
C THR A 22 14.96 -16.35 -16.20
N LEU A 23 14.10 -16.05 -17.19
CA LEU A 23 12.89 -15.26 -16.94
C LEU A 23 11.96 -16.07 -16.02
N GLY A 24 11.63 -15.48 -14.87
CA GLY A 24 10.57 -16.00 -13.99
C GLY A 24 9.19 -15.80 -14.60
N ALA A 25 8.17 -16.32 -13.91
CA ALA A 25 6.78 -16.03 -14.26
C ALA A 25 6.49 -14.51 -14.19
N ASP A 26 5.62 -14.04 -15.08
CA ASP A 26 5.14 -12.66 -15.03
C ASP A 26 4.59 -12.33 -13.64
N ILE A 27 5.04 -11.20 -13.09
CA ILE A 27 4.58 -10.74 -11.78
C ILE A 27 3.12 -10.28 -11.94
N ALA A 28 2.21 -10.97 -11.27
CA ALA A 28 0.80 -10.59 -11.19
C ALA A 28 0.36 -10.54 -9.73
N ASP A 29 -0.44 -9.53 -9.38
CA ASP A 29 -1.10 -9.49 -8.07
C ASP A 29 -2.26 -10.50 -8.06
N THR A 30 -2.05 -11.61 -7.36
CA THR A 30 -3.06 -12.69 -7.21
C THR A 30 -3.97 -12.48 -6.01
N LYS A 31 -3.74 -11.45 -5.18
CA LYS A 31 -4.45 -11.21 -3.92
C LYS A 31 -5.51 -10.11 -4.04
N ALA A 32 -5.36 -9.21 -5.00
CA ALA A 32 -6.39 -8.21 -5.27
C ALA A 32 -7.69 -8.89 -5.76
N PRO A 33 -8.87 -8.54 -5.20
CA PRO A 33 -10.13 -9.02 -5.74
C PRO A 33 -10.28 -8.67 -7.22
N GLY A 34 -10.92 -9.55 -7.98
CA GLY A 34 -11.32 -9.27 -9.37
C GLY A 34 -12.40 -8.20 -9.47
N GLY A 35 -12.87 -7.94 -10.70
CA GLY A 35 -13.98 -7.04 -10.95
C GLY A 35 -13.61 -5.54 -11.04
N PRO A 36 -14.63 -4.66 -11.07
CA PRO A 36 -14.45 -3.22 -11.27
C PRO A 36 -13.61 -2.55 -10.17
N ILE A 37 -12.71 -1.65 -10.55
CA ILE A 37 -11.75 -1.00 -9.63
C ILE A 37 -12.43 -0.26 -8.48
N ASP A 38 -13.58 0.35 -8.74
CA ASP A 38 -14.42 1.07 -7.76
C ASP A 38 -14.99 0.15 -6.67
N LYS A 39 -15.08 -1.15 -6.94
CA LYS A 39 -15.59 -2.15 -5.99
C LYS A 39 -14.49 -2.94 -5.27
N LYS A 40 -13.26 -2.93 -5.78
CA LYS A 40 -12.17 -3.77 -5.25
C LYS A 40 -11.92 -3.54 -3.75
N TRP A 41 -11.92 -2.29 -3.29
CA TRP A 41 -11.68 -1.98 -1.88
C TRP A 41 -12.80 -2.46 -0.96
N SER A 42 -14.06 -2.20 -1.30
CA SER A 42 -15.20 -2.64 -0.50
C SER A 42 -15.30 -4.17 -0.47
N THR A 43 -15.08 -4.85 -1.60
CA THR A 43 -14.97 -6.31 -1.65
C THR A 43 -13.85 -6.82 -0.74
N ARG A 44 -12.65 -6.22 -0.81
CA ARG A 44 -11.51 -6.63 0.02
C ARG A 44 -11.80 -6.49 1.51
N GLN A 45 -12.49 -5.41 1.92
CA GLN A 45 -12.88 -5.20 3.31
C GLN A 45 -13.88 -6.24 3.78
N PHE A 46 -14.88 -6.57 2.95
CA PHE A 46 -15.91 -7.55 3.28
C PHE A 46 -15.35 -8.98 3.43
N GLU A 47 -14.44 -9.37 2.54
CA GLU A 47 -13.86 -10.71 2.53
C GLU A 47 -12.68 -10.88 3.50
N ALA A 48 -12.24 -9.80 4.16
CA ALA A 48 -11.11 -9.84 5.07
C ALA A 48 -11.39 -10.71 6.29
N LYS A 49 -10.51 -11.68 6.56
CA LYS A 49 -10.52 -12.40 7.84
C LYS A 49 -10.18 -11.44 8.97
N LEU A 50 -11.10 -11.27 9.91
CA LEU A 50 -10.94 -10.37 11.06
C LEU A 50 -10.35 -11.12 12.27
N VAL A 51 -9.53 -10.42 13.05
CA VAL A 51 -9.03 -10.90 14.33
C VAL A 51 -9.97 -10.44 15.45
N ASN A 52 -10.52 -11.40 16.19
CA ASN A 52 -11.31 -11.11 17.39
C ASN A 52 -10.48 -10.28 18.39
N PRO A 53 -11.02 -9.16 18.93
CA PRO A 53 -10.35 -8.34 19.96
C PRO A 53 -9.65 -9.12 21.07
N ALA A 54 -10.27 -10.17 21.61
CA ALA A 54 -9.71 -10.98 22.69
C ALA A 54 -8.42 -11.73 22.30
N ASN A 55 -8.21 -11.97 21.00
CA ASN A 55 -7.06 -12.70 20.47
C ASN A 55 -5.92 -11.78 20.02
N ARG A 56 -6.12 -10.46 19.92
CA ARG A 56 -5.10 -9.53 19.38
C ARG A 56 -3.80 -9.56 20.19
N ARG A 57 -3.90 -9.63 21.53
CA ARG A 57 -2.73 -9.70 22.43
C ARG A 57 -1.89 -10.96 22.27
N LYS A 58 -2.46 -12.03 21.69
CA LYS A 58 -1.74 -13.28 21.42
C LYS A 58 -0.90 -13.20 20.15
N LEU A 59 -1.15 -12.21 19.29
CA LEU A 59 -0.45 -12.03 18.04
C LEU A 59 0.65 -10.99 18.22
N THR A 60 1.86 -11.38 17.85
CA THR A 60 3.02 -10.47 17.82
C THR A 60 3.21 -9.96 16.39
N VAL A 61 3.23 -8.65 16.25
CA VAL A 61 3.48 -7.97 14.96
C VAL A 61 4.87 -7.36 15.01
N ILE A 62 5.72 -7.75 14.07
CA ILE A 62 7.04 -7.17 13.89
C ILE A 62 6.95 -6.11 12.80
N ILE A 63 7.38 -4.90 13.15
CA ILE A 63 7.47 -3.76 12.24
C ILE A 63 8.95 -3.41 12.10
N VAL A 64 9.43 -3.43 10.86
CA VAL A 64 10.81 -3.06 10.52
C VAL A 64 10.76 -1.71 9.82
N GLY A 65 11.26 -0.68 10.50
CA GLY A 65 11.27 0.71 10.07
C GLY A 65 10.35 1.58 10.94
N THR A 66 10.91 2.66 11.49
CA THR A 66 10.22 3.59 12.39
C THR A 66 9.90 4.93 11.76
N GLY A 67 9.91 5.02 10.42
CA GLY A 67 9.46 6.21 9.69
C GLY A 67 7.96 6.42 9.81
N LEU A 68 7.42 7.43 9.13
CA LEU A 68 6.00 7.82 9.22
C LEU A 68 5.04 6.62 9.12
N ALA A 69 5.24 5.73 8.13
CA ALA A 69 4.40 4.55 7.94
C ALA A 69 4.52 3.53 9.07
N GLY A 70 5.74 3.15 9.45
CA GLY A 70 5.95 2.12 10.47
C GLY A 70 5.62 2.60 11.88
N GLY A 71 5.92 3.86 12.20
CA GLY A 71 5.52 4.49 13.46
C GLY A 71 4.00 4.59 13.59
N ALA A 72 3.30 5.04 12.54
CA ALA A 72 1.84 5.11 12.53
C ALA A 72 1.21 3.71 12.65
N ALA A 73 1.70 2.73 11.89
CA ALA A 73 1.23 1.35 11.99
C ALA A 73 1.46 0.76 13.39
N ALA A 74 2.63 1.00 14.00
CA ALA A 74 2.94 0.53 15.34
C ALA A 74 1.99 1.13 16.38
N ALA A 75 1.73 2.44 16.29
CA ALA A 75 0.82 3.13 17.19
C ALA A 75 -0.62 2.59 17.07
N SER A 76 -1.15 2.52 15.85
CA SER A 76 -2.53 2.03 15.61
C SER A 76 -2.71 0.56 16.01
N LEU A 77 -1.72 -0.30 15.75
CA LEU A 77 -1.79 -1.71 16.14
C LEU A 77 -1.60 -1.89 17.66
N GLY A 78 -0.73 -1.10 18.28
CA GLY A 78 -0.58 -1.08 19.73
C GLY A 78 -1.89 -0.66 20.42
N GLU A 79 -2.52 0.42 19.96
CA GLU A 79 -3.82 0.88 20.44
C GLU A 79 -4.92 -0.18 20.24
N ALA A 80 -4.90 -0.89 19.10
CA ALA A 80 -5.82 -1.99 18.83
C ALA A 80 -5.60 -3.23 19.73
N GLY A 81 -4.52 -3.28 20.52
CA GLY A 81 -4.23 -4.31 21.51
C GLY A 81 -3.33 -5.44 21.03
N TYR A 82 -2.58 -5.26 19.94
CA TYR A 82 -1.56 -6.22 19.50
C TYR A 82 -0.27 -6.09 20.30
N ASN A 83 0.50 -7.19 20.40
CA ASN A 83 1.89 -7.10 20.86
C ASN A 83 2.76 -6.61 19.69
N VAL A 84 3.28 -5.38 19.73
CA VAL A 84 4.02 -4.80 18.62
C VAL A 84 5.50 -4.65 18.98
N LEU A 85 6.36 -5.26 18.16
CA LEU A 85 7.81 -5.07 18.21
C LEU A 85 8.20 -4.16 17.05
N ASN A 86 8.69 -2.97 17.35
CA ASN A 86 9.02 -1.96 16.36
C ASN A 86 10.52 -1.70 16.33
N PHE A 87 11.16 -1.99 15.21
CA PHE A 87 12.62 -1.94 15.07
C PHE A 87 13.02 -0.79 14.13
N CYS A 88 14.02 -0.02 14.53
CA CYS A 88 14.72 0.92 13.65
C CYS A 88 16.10 0.35 13.27
N TYR A 89 16.46 0.50 12.00
CA TYR A 89 17.84 0.23 11.54
C TYR A 89 18.76 1.43 11.77
N GLN A 90 18.19 2.64 11.81
CA GLN A 90 18.95 3.88 12.01
C GLN A 90 19.36 4.06 13.48
N ASP A 91 20.38 4.90 13.72
CA ASP A 91 20.84 5.30 15.07
C ASP A 91 19.72 5.83 15.97
N SER A 92 18.63 6.36 15.39
CA SER A 92 17.44 6.70 16.15
C SER A 92 16.15 6.60 15.32
N PRO A 93 15.00 6.35 15.97
CA PRO A 93 13.71 6.31 15.28
C PRO A 93 13.34 7.59 14.52
N ARG A 94 13.88 8.74 14.94
CA ARG A 94 13.62 10.07 14.36
C ARG A 94 14.45 10.36 13.11
N ARG A 95 15.36 9.47 12.71
CA ARG A 95 16.25 9.65 11.55
C ARG A 95 15.77 8.92 10.29
N ALA A 96 14.54 8.46 10.27
CA ALA A 96 13.91 7.99 9.05
C ALA A 96 13.74 9.14 8.04
N HIS A 97 13.90 8.85 6.75
CA HIS A 97 13.86 9.86 5.68
C HIS A 97 12.55 10.67 5.64
N SER A 98 11.46 10.13 6.19
CA SER A 98 10.18 10.84 6.30
C SER A 98 10.27 12.19 7.04
N ILE A 99 11.28 12.43 7.87
CA ILE A 99 11.49 13.73 8.53
C ILE A 99 11.92 14.83 7.56
N ALA A 100 12.47 14.47 6.40
CA ALA A 100 12.95 15.43 5.40
C ALA A 100 11.84 15.87 4.42
N ALA A 101 10.61 15.36 4.55
CA ALA A 101 9.49 15.76 3.70
C ALA A 101 9.10 17.23 3.93
N GLN A 102 8.84 17.98 2.85
CA GLN A 102 8.60 19.42 2.91
C GLN A 102 7.23 19.86 2.35
N GLY A 103 6.78 19.26 1.24
CA GLY A 103 5.63 19.77 0.48
C GLY A 103 4.27 19.63 1.18
N GLY A 104 4.05 18.54 1.92
CA GLY A 104 2.78 18.27 2.63
C GLY A 104 2.15 16.93 2.25
N ILE A 105 0.91 16.73 2.69
CA ILE A 105 0.10 15.53 2.44
C ILE A 105 -1.18 15.93 1.71
N ASN A 106 -1.41 15.38 0.52
CA ASN A 106 -2.64 15.61 -0.23
C ASN A 106 -3.82 14.90 0.45
N ALA A 107 -4.96 15.59 0.56
CA ALA A 107 -6.19 15.02 1.11
C ALA A 107 -7.42 15.72 0.53
N ALA A 108 -8.45 14.94 0.18
CA ALA A 108 -9.72 15.46 -0.31
C ALA A 108 -10.55 16.06 0.84
N LYS A 109 -10.28 17.32 1.19
CA LYS A 109 -10.89 18.01 2.35
C LYS A 109 -11.95 19.04 1.96
N ASN A 110 -11.93 19.53 0.72
CA ASN A 110 -12.87 20.54 0.21
C ASN A 110 -12.97 21.80 1.10
N TYR A 111 -11.89 22.19 1.80
CA TYR A 111 -11.89 23.37 2.69
C TYR A 111 -12.12 24.68 1.94
N ARG A 112 -11.77 24.71 0.66
CA ARG A 112 -11.97 25.86 -0.21
C ARG A 112 -13.33 25.85 -0.91
N ASN A 113 -14.20 24.86 -0.62
CA ASN A 113 -15.46 24.61 -1.32
C ASN A 113 -15.28 24.55 -2.86
N ASP A 114 -14.18 23.96 -3.31
CA ASP A 114 -13.76 23.82 -4.70
C ASP A 114 -14.29 22.54 -5.38
N ASN A 115 -15.27 21.90 -4.76
CA ASN A 115 -15.83 20.59 -5.16
C ASN A 115 -14.73 19.53 -5.25
N ASP A 116 -13.81 19.55 -4.29
CA ASP A 116 -12.81 18.51 -4.10
C ASP A 116 -13.48 17.22 -3.60
N SER A 117 -12.99 16.06 -4.05
CA SER A 117 -13.58 14.76 -3.74
C SER A 117 -12.55 13.65 -3.80
N THR A 118 -12.82 12.57 -3.08
CA THR A 118 -11.98 11.36 -3.10
C THR A 118 -11.86 10.77 -4.50
N TYR A 119 -12.90 10.89 -5.33
CA TYR A 119 -12.87 10.45 -6.72
C TYR A 119 -11.85 11.24 -7.55
N ARG A 120 -11.81 12.56 -7.43
CA ARG A 120 -10.86 13.41 -8.17
C ARG A 120 -9.42 13.13 -7.73
N LEU A 121 -9.18 13.06 -6.42
CA LEU A 121 -7.87 12.67 -5.87
C LEU A 121 -7.42 11.30 -6.41
N PHE A 122 -8.32 10.32 -6.44
CA PHE A 122 -8.02 8.98 -6.95
C PHE A 122 -7.73 9.00 -8.45
N TYR A 123 -8.56 9.69 -9.25
CA TYR A 123 -8.37 9.82 -10.70
C TYR A 123 -7.01 10.45 -11.04
N ASP A 124 -6.66 11.56 -10.37
CA ASP A 124 -5.39 12.25 -10.59
C ASP A 124 -4.20 11.38 -10.15
N THR A 125 -4.37 10.54 -9.11
CA THR A 125 -3.35 9.58 -8.67
C THR A 125 -3.11 8.48 -9.71
N VAL A 126 -4.18 7.93 -10.29
CA VAL A 126 -4.06 6.90 -11.33
C VAL A 126 -3.42 7.49 -12.58
N LYS A 127 -3.89 8.66 -13.03
CA LYS A 127 -3.36 9.33 -14.21
C LYS A 127 -1.89 9.76 -14.04
N GLY A 128 -1.50 10.19 -12.85
CA GLY A 128 -0.11 10.59 -12.58
C GLY A 128 0.85 9.42 -12.34
N GLY A 129 0.32 8.22 -12.12
CA GLY A 129 1.10 7.01 -11.81
C GLY A 129 1.22 5.99 -12.94
N ASP A 130 0.34 6.03 -13.94
CA ASP A 130 0.48 5.34 -15.25
C ASP A 130 1.38 6.15 -16.19
#